data_AF-A0A2P4S4Z7-F1
#
_entry.id   AF-A0A2P4S4Z7-F1
#
_cell.length_a   1.000
_cell.length_b   1.000
_cell.length_c   1.000
_cell.angle_alpha   90.00
_cell.angle_beta   90.00
_cell.angle_gamma   90.00
#
_symmetry.space_group_name_H-M   'P 1'
#
loop_
_entity.id
_entity.type
_entity.pdbx_description
1 polymer ?
#
loop_
_entity_poly.entity_id
_entity_poly.type
_entity_poly.pdbx_seq_one_letter_code
_entity_poly.pdbx_strand_id
1 'polypeptide(L)'
;MGEPRRAVRRYRFVGSPAGGEERAVLVLRVPEVLDPQYGMYAWPCAVVLAQYVWFHRRTLPGRRVLEIGAGVSLPGMVAAKCGAQVTLSDSEELPQCLEISRQSCLMNHLPHIPVIGITWGRISPELLSLAPIDIILGSDVFFDPKGMLNL
;
A
#
# COMPACT_ATOMS: atom_id res chain seq x y z
N MET A 1 24.50 -14.38 -12.35
CA MET A 1 23.41 -13.71 -11.62
C MET A 1 22.60 -12.96 -12.66
N GLY A 2 21.35 -13.37 -12.93
CA GLY A 2 20.53 -12.80 -14.01
C GLY A 2 19.84 -11.51 -13.58
N GLU A 3 19.56 -10.62 -14.51
CA GLU A 3 18.83 -9.38 -14.21
C GLU A 3 17.43 -9.66 -13.63
N PRO A 4 16.95 -8.84 -12.68
CA PRO A 4 15.61 -8.97 -12.12
C PRO A 4 14.55 -8.83 -13.21
N ARG A 5 13.61 -9.76 -13.28
CA ARG A 5 12.48 -9.65 -14.22
C ARG A 5 11.51 -8.60 -13.70
N ARG A 6 11.33 -7.52 -14.47
CA ARG A 6 10.36 -6.47 -14.18
C ARG A 6 9.11 -6.67 -15.04
N ALA A 7 7.95 -6.69 -14.41
CA ALA A 7 6.66 -6.71 -15.06
C ALA A 7 5.75 -5.63 -14.45
N VAL A 8 4.64 -5.34 -15.12
CA VAL A 8 3.58 -4.50 -14.56
C VAL A 8 2.34 -5.34 -14.43
N ARG A 9 1.81 -5.45 -13.20
CA ARG A 9 0.57 -6.16 -12.95
C ARG A 9 -0.59 -5.20 -12.76
N ARG A 10 -1.73 -5.60 -13.33
CA ARG A 10 -2.98 -4.84 -13.28
C ARG A 10 -3.95 -5.50 -12.31
N TYR A 11 -4.46 -4.73 -11.36
CA TYR A 11 -5.51 -5.13 -10.42
C TYR A 11 -6.79 -4.40 -10.79
N ARG A 12 -7.92 -5.12 -10.80
CA ARG A 12 -9.24 -4.58 -11.14
C ARG A 12 -10.20 -4.85 -9.98
N PHE A 13 -10.75 -3.79 -9.43
CA PHE A 13 -11.74 -3.81 -8.36
C PHE A 13 -13.09 -3.37 -8.91
N VAL A 14 -14.14 -4.14 -8.62
CA VAL A 14 -15.49 -3.89 -9.15
C VAL A 14 -16.45 -3.77 -7.98
N GLY A 15 -17.10 -2.62 -7.87
CA GLY A 15 -18.14 -2.39 -6.86
C GLY A 15 -19.47 -2.99 -7.31
N SER A 16 -20.26 -3.47 -6.35
CA SER A 16 -21.67 -3.75 -6.62
C SER A 16 -22.44 -2.43 -6.71
N PRO A 17 -23.34 -2.26 -7.70
CA PRO A 17 -24.24 -1.11 -7.71
C PRO A 17 -25.15 -1.20 -6.47
N ALA A 18 -25.21 -0.13 -5.69
CA ALA A 18 -26.16 0.00 -4.60
C ALA A 18 -27.10 1.15 -4.95
N GLY A 19 -28.38 0.82 -5.22
CA GLY A 19 -29.43 1.82 -5.48
C GLY A 19 -29.27 2.62 -6.77
N GLY A 20 -29.35 1.97 -7.94
CA GLY A 20 -29.46 2.64 -9.24
C GLY A 20 -28.19 3.30 -9.79
N GLU A 21 -27.07 3.26 -9.07
CA GLU A 21 -25.78 3.76 -9.54
C GLU A 21 -25.12 2.86 -10.58
N GLU A 22 -24.32 3.47 -11.46
CA GLU A 22 -23.46 2.76 -12.40
C GLU A 22 -22.37 1.96 -11.66
N ARG A 23 -21.98 0.83 -12.26
CA ARG A 23 -21.02 -0.10 -11.65
C ARG A 23 -19.64 0.52 -11.55
N ALA A 24 -19.26 0.97 -10.34
CA ALA A 24 -17.93 1.55 -10.10
C ALA A 24 -16.81 0.53 -10.37
N VAL A 25 -15.81 0.93 -11.15
CA VAL A 25 -14.62 0.12 -11.46
C VAL A 25 -13.37 0.93 -11.15
N LEU A 26 -12.46 0.34 -10.39
CA LEU A 26 -11.11 0.86 -10.19
C LEU A 26 -10.09 -0.10 -10.79
N VAL A 27 -9.09 0.47 -11.46
CA VAL A 27 -7.97 -0.27 -12.02
C VAL A 27 -6.68 0.35 -11.53
N LEU A 28 -5.83 -0.45 -10.91
CA LEU A 28 -4.49 -0.04 -10.49
C LEU A 28 -3.42 -0.87 -11.19
N ARG A 29 -2.25 -0.27 -11.37
CA ARG A 29 -1.06 -0.91 -11.96
C ARG A 29 0.08 -0.84 -10.95
N VAL A 30 0.74 -1.96 -10.68
CA VAL A 30 1.92 -1.99 -9.79
C VAL A 30 3.09 -2.64 -10.52
N PRO A 31 4.33 -2.20 -10.27
CA PRO A 31 5.49 -2.93 -10.72
C PRO A 31 5.59 -4.25 -9.93
N GLU A 32 5.99 -5.32 -10.62
CA GLU A 32 6.43 -6.58 -10.02
C GLU A 32 7.90 -6.77 -10.38
N VAL A 33 8.74 -6.88 -9.35
CA VAL A 33 10.16 -7.20 -9.50
C VAL A 33 10.37 -8.59 -8.91
N LEU A 34 10.54 -9.56 -9.79
CA LEU A 34 10.83 -10.93 -9.39
C LEU A 34 12.34 -11.08 -9.27
N ASP A 35 12.84 -10.91 -8.05
CA ASP A 35 14.22 -11.16 -7.65
C ASP A 35 14.25 -12.26 -6.56
N PRO A 36 15.16 -13.24 -6.64
CA PRO A 36 15.30 -14.29 -5.62
C PRO A 36 15.63 -13.81 -4.20
N GLN A 37 16.18 -12.60 -4.05
CA GLN A 37 16.62 -12.01 -2.78
C GLN A 37 15.63 -10.99 -2.21
N TYR A 38 14.84 -10.31 -3.06
CA TYR A 38 13.94 -9.22 -2.66
C TYR A 38 12.70 -9.13 -3.55
N GLY A 39 12.01 -10.25 -3.80
CA GLY A 39 10.79 -10.27 -4.61
C GLY A 39 9.76 -9.24 -4.16
N MET A 40 9.46 -8.26 -5.00
CA MET A 40 8.53 -7.16 -4.74
C MET A 40 7.33 -7.28 -5.66
N TYR A 41 6.26 -7.86 -5.13
CA TYR A 41 4.97 -8.05 -5.82
C TYR A 41 3.85 -7.88 -4.80
N ALA A 42 2.60 -7.78 -5.27
CA ALA A 42 1.47 -7.72 -4.33
C ALA A 42 1.22 -9.13 -3.77
N TRP A 43 1.42 -9.28 -2.46
CA TRP A 43 1.09 -10.50 -1.75
C TRP A 43 -0.42 -10.75 -1.78
N PRO A 44 -0.90 -12.01 -1.76
CA PRO A 44 -2.34 -12.31 -1.79
C PRO A 44 -3.15 -11.54 -0.73
N CYS A 45 -2.60 -11.39 0.48
CA CYS A 45 -3.22 -10.63 1.56
C CYS A 45 -3.41 -9.14 1.22
N ALA A 46 -2.47 -8.52 0.51
CA ALA A 46 -2.59 -7.14 0.04
C ALA A 46 -3.73 -6.99 -0.97
N VAL A 47 -3.93 -7.97 -1.84
CA VAL A 47 -5.04 -7.98 -2.81
C VAL A 47 -6.39 -8.10 -2.09
N VAL A 48 -6.47 -8.98 -1.09
CA VAL A 48 -7.69 -9.15 -0.27
C VAL A 48 -8.00 -7.89 0.53
N LEU A 49 -7.00 -7.29 1.19
CA LEU A 49 -7.18 -6.04 1.93
C LEU A 49 -7.61 -4.90 1.00
N ALA A 50 -6.99 -4.76 -0.18
CA ALA A 50 -7.38 -3.78 -1.18
C ALA A 50 -8.83 -3.96 -1.66
N GLN A 51 -9.28 -5.21 -1.83
CA GLN A 51 -10.68 -5.52 -2.16
C GLN A 51 -11.63 -5.12 -1.02
N TYR A 52 -11.24 -5.34 0.24
CA TYR A 52 -12.00 -4.93 1.40
C TYR A 52 -12.12 -3.41 1.51
N VAL A 53 -11.00 -2.68 1.34
CA VAL A 53 -10.97 -1.21 1.29
C VAL A 53 -11.89 -0.70 0.18
N TRP A 54 -11.83 -1.28 -1.02
CA TRP A 54 -12.72 -0.92 -2.13
C TRP A 54 -14.19 -1.20 -1.82
N PHE A 55 -14.50 -2.31 -1.17
CA PHE A 55 -15.87 -2.62 -0.77
C PHE A 55 -16.43 -1.53 0.17
N HIS A 56 -15.62 -1.05 1.11
CA HIS A 56 -15.96 0.01 2.06
C HIS A 56 -15.64 1.44 1.59
N ARG A 57 -15.30 1.65 0.31
CA ARG A 57 -14.86 2.94 -0.27
C ARG A 57 -15.64 4.19 0.13
N ARG A 58 -16.94 4.07 0.42
CA ARG A 58 -17.81 5.21 0.80
C ARG A 58 -17.51 5.78 2.19
N THR A 59 -16.81 5.04 3.06
CA THR A 59 -16.45 5.51 4.42
C THR A 59 -15.07 6.19 4.48
N LEU A 60 -14.32 6.17 3.38
CA LEU A 60 -12.94 6.63 3.28
C LEU A 60 -12.74 8.13 2.99
N PRO A 61 -13.64 8.86 2.32
CA PRO A 61 -13.42 10.27 2.03
C PRO A 61 -13.06 11.07 3.28
N GLY A 62 -11.93 11.78 3.22
CA GLY A 62 -11.42 12.62 4.32
C GLY A 62 -10.75 11.87 5.48
N ARG A 63 -10.75 10.53 5.49
CA ARG A 63 -10.03 9.75 6.52
C ARG A 63 -8.53 9.80 6.29
N ARG A 64 -7.77 9.93 7.37
CA ARG A 64 -6.30 9.83 7.38
C ARG A 64 -5.91 8.37 7.55
N VAL A 65 -5.27 7.82 6.54
CA VAL A 65 -4.91 6.41 6.45
C VAL A 65 -3.39 6.28 6.44
N LEU A 66 -2.84 5.47 7.33
CA LEU A 66 -1.44 5.05 7.28
C LEU A 66 -1.39 3.59 6.82
N GLU A 67 -0.62 3.29 5.78
CA GLU A 67 -0.25 1.91 5.46
C GLU A 67 1.16 1.60 5.96
N ILE A 68 1.28 0.55 6.77
CA ILE A 68 2.55 0.04 7.33
C ILE A 68 2.97 -1.22 6.57
N GLY A 69 4.26 -1.31 6.23
CA GLY A 69 4.77 -2.40 5.38
C GLY A 69 4.10 -2.40 4.01
N ALA A 70 4.01 -1.22 3.38
CA ALA A 70 3.20 -1.00 2.19
C ALA A 70 3.70 -1.81 0.97
N GLY A 71 5.01 -2.09 0.86
CA GLY A 71 5.59 -2.74 -0.31
C GLY A 71 5.18 -2.05 -1.61
N VAL A 72 4.43 -2.76 -2.46
CA VAL A 72 3.89 -2.20 -3.72
C VAL A 72 2.66 -1.28 -3.54
N SER A 73 2.19 -1.08 -2.31
CA SER A 73 1.22 -0.06 -1.86
C SER A 73 -0.21 -0.21 -2.39
N LEU A 74 -0.62 -1.43 -2.70
CA LEU A 74 -1.91 -1.68 -3.35
C LEU A 74 -3.12 -1.24 -2.48
N PRO A 75 -3.25 -1.65 -1.20
CA PRO A 75 -4.34 -1.18 -0.33
C PRO A 75 -4.40 0.34 -0.14
N GLY A 76 -3.27 0.98 0.17
CA GLY A 76 -3.20 2.43 0.37
C GLY A 76 -3.55 3.20 -0.91
N MET A 77 -3.12 2.74 -2.08
CA MET A 77 -3.53 3.37 -3.35
C MET A 77 -5.03 3.21 -3.63
N VAL A 78 -5.66 2.08 -3.26
CA VAL A 78 -7.11 1.96 -3.33
C VAL A 78 -7.77 2.99 -2.40
N ALA A 79 -7.30 3.12 -1.16
CA ALA A 79 -7.84 4.10 -0.22
C ALA A 79 -7.74 5.53 -0.75
N ALA A 80 -6.58 5.91 -1.32
CA ALA A 80 -6.37 7.22 -1.90
C ALA A 80 -7.32 7.49 -3.09
N LYS A 81 -7.52 6.50 -3.97
CA LYS A 81 -8.50 6.62 -5.07
C LYS A 81 -9.95 6.72 -4.59
N CYS A 82 -10.22 6.35 -3.33
CA CYS A 82 -11.51 6.51 -2.68
C CYS A 82 -11.62 7.81 -1.87
N GLY A 83 -10.64 8.72 -1.95
CA GLY A 83 -10.69 10.03 -1.31
C GLY A 83 -10.11 10.10 0.10
N ALA A 84 -9.40 9.05 0.56
CA ALA A 84 -8.64 9.11 1.80
C ALA A 84 -7.37 9.97 1.66
N GLN A 85 -6.93 10.57 2.76
CA GLN A 85 -5.62 11.19 2.89
C GLN A 85 -4.62 10.12 3.34
N VAL A 86 -3.86 9.59 2.38
CA VAL A 86 -3.01 8.41 2.62
C VAL A 86 -1.57 8.82 2.86
N THR A 87 -0.92 8.17 3.84
CA THR A 87 0.53 8.09 3.98
C THR A 87 0.94 6.63 3.85
N LEU A 88 1.95 6.35 3.02
CA LEU A 88 2.51 5.01 2.83
C LEU A 88 3.81 4.92 3.60
N SER A 89 4.05 3.78 4.24
CA SER A 89 5.29 3.55 4.98
C SER A 89 5.79 2.12 4.81
N ASP A 90 7.10 1.99 4.81
CA ASP A 90 7.82 0.71 4.86
C ASP A 90 9.14 0.91 5.62
N SER A 91 9.89 -0.16 5.86
CA SER A 91 11.16 -0.08 6.58
C SER A 91 12.14 0.87 5.88
N GLU A 92 12.72 1.81 6.65
CA GLU A 92 13.78 2.70 6.15
C GLU A 92 15.01 1.90 5.71
N GLU A 93 15.21 0.72 6.30
CA GLU A 93 16.32 -0.19 6.01
C GLU A 93 16.15 -0.90 4.66
N LEU A 94 14.98 -0.76 4.02
CA LEU A 94 14.64 -1.33 2.73
C LEU A 94 14.29 -0.22 1.71
N PRO A 95 15.25 0.60 1.26
CA PRO A 95 14.99 1.73 0.37
C PRO A 95 14.33 1.33 -0.95
N GLN A 96 14.56 0.11 -1.43
CA GLN A 96 13.89 -0.45 -2.60
C GLN A 96 12.36 -0.55 -2.42
N CYS A 97 11.86 -0.81 -1.20
CA CYS A 97 10.43 -0.85 -0.90
C CYS A 97 9.81 0.54 -1.04
N LEU A 98 10.47 1.56 -0.48
CA LEU A 98 10.05 2.94 -0.58
C LEU A 98 10.05 3.42 -2.04
N GLU A 99 11.06 3.07 -2.82
CA GLU A 99 11.14 3.42 -4.24
C GLU A 99 10.04 2.76 -5.06
N ILE A 100 9.79 1.46 -4.84
CA ILE A 100 8.71 0.73 -5.52
C ILE A 100 7.34 1.28 -5.15
N SER A 101 7.13 1.65 -3.88
CA SER A 101 5.93 2.32 -3.42
C SER A 101 5.69 3.65 -4.18
N ARG A 102 6.72 4.49 -4.31
CA ARG A 102 6.64 5.75 -5.09
C ARG A 102 6.34 5.48 -6.57
N GLN A 103 6.99 4.49 -7.18
CA GLN A 103 6.73 4.11 -8.57
C GLN A 103 5.28 3.64 -8.78
N SER A 104 4.77 2.81 -7.86
CA SER A 104 3.35 2.42 -7.81
C SER A 104 2.44 3.64 -7.80
N CYS A 105 2.69 4.62 -6.92
CA CYS A 105 1.90 5.85 -6.85
C CYS A 105 1.95 6.65 -8.16
N LEU A 106 3.13 6.83 -8.74
CA LEU A 106 3.32 7.54 -10.01
C LEU A 106 2.54 6.88 -11.15
N MET A 107 2.63 5.55 -11.27
CA MET A 107 1.91 4.78 -12.29
C MET A 107 0.38 4.89 -12.19
N ASN A 108 -0.13 5.25 -11.03
CA ASN A 108 -1.56 5.42 -10.77
C ASN A 108 -2.00 6.87 -10.63
N HIS A 109 -1.17 7.85 -11.02
CA HIS A 109 -1.46 9.28 -10.93
C HIS A 109 -1.73 9.75 -9.49
N LEU A 110 -0.90 9.28 -8.55
CA LEU A 110 -0.93 9.65 -7.13
C LEU A 110 0.43 10.21 -6.65
N PRO A 111 1.09 11.14 -7.39
CA PRO A 111 2.44 11.60 -7.06
C PRO A 111 2.56 12.33 -5.71
N HIS A 112 1.43 12.78 -5.16
CA HIS A 112 1.35 13.59 -3.94
C HIS A 112 1.27 12.74 -2.67
N ILE A 113 1.14 11.42 -2.77
CA ILE A 113 1.08 10.56 -1.58
C ILE A 113 2.47 10.49 -0.95
N PRO A 114 2.62 10.90 0.32
CA PRO A 114 3.90 10.75 1.03
C PRO A 114 4.24 9.27 1.23
N VAL A 115 5.50 8.93 0.94
CA VAL A 115 6.10 7.62 1.18
C VAL A 115 7.29 7.82 2.12
N ILE A 116 7.15 7.34 3.36
CA ILE A 116 8.09 7.58 4.46
C ILE A 116 8.68 6.28 5.01
N GLY A 117 9.86 6.36 5.64
CA GLY A 117 10.49 5.24 6.32
C GLY A 117 9.94 5.09 7.75
N ILE A 118 9.32 3.96 8.06
CA ILE A 118 8.97 3.57 9.42
C ILE A 118 9.41 2.11 9.63
N THR A 119 10.46 1.94 10.43
CA THR A 119 10.96 0.61 10.79
C THR A 119 10.30 0.15 12.08
N TRP A 120 9.78 -1.09 12.08
CA TRP A 120 9.19 -1.72 13.26
C TRP A 120 10.13 -1.71 14.47
N GLY A 121 9.56 -1.47 15.66
CA GLY A 121 10.31 -1.41 16.92
C GLY A 121 11.18 -0.15 17.10
N ARG A 122 11.17 0.78 16.14
CA ARG A 122 11.95 2.04 16.21
C ARG A 122 11.02 3.25 16.28
N ILE A 123 11.31 4.14 17.22
CA ILE A 123 10.65 5.45 17.29
C ILE A 123 11.47 6.42 16.43
N SER A 124 11.01 6.67 15.21
CA SER A 124 11.66 7.62 14.30
C SER A 124 11.03 9.02 14.39
N PRO A 125 11.78 10.09 14.04
CA PRO A 125 11.20 11.43 13.91
C PRO A 125 10.01 11.49 12.95
N GLU A 126 10.05 10.71 11.86
CA GLU A 126 8.97 10.61 10.88
C GLU A 126 7.69 10.08 11.53
N LEU A 127 7.80 9.02 12.33
CA LEU A 127 6.68 8.46 13.09
C LEU A 127 6.10 9.49 14.06
N LEU A 128 6.95 10.22 14.79
CA LEU A 128 6.53 11.25 15.75
C LEU A 128 5.91 12.49 15.06
N SER A 129 6.24 12.74 13.81
CA SER A 129 5.73 13.86 13.02
C SER A 129 4.39 13.59 12.35
N LEU A 130 3.89 12.34 12.39
CA LEU A 130 2.61 11.98 11.78
C LEU A 130 1.46 12.76 12.41
N ALA A 131 0.60 13.30 11.56
CA ALA A 131 -0.71 13.76 11.99
C ALA A 131 -1.51 12.60 12.58
N PRO A 132 -2.52 12.85 13.43
CA PRO A 132 -3.35 11.77 13.97
C PRO A 132 -3.93 10.90 12.84
N ILE A 133 -3.95 9.59 13.04
CA ILE A 133 -4.36 8.61 12.03
C ILE A 133 -5.72 8.01 12.42
N ASP A 134 -6.64 7.94 11.45
CA ASP A 134 -7.98 7.39 11.70
C ASP A 134 -8.02 5.87 11.40
N ILE A 135 -7.20 5.41 10.46
CA ILE A 135 -7.15 4.01 10.01
C ILE A 135 -5.70 3.61 9.76
N ILE A 136 -5.27 2.47 10.30
CA ILE A 136 -3.99 1.83 9.97
C ILE A 136 -4.26 0.58 9.12
N LEU A 137 -3.60 0.48 7.99
CA LEU A 137 -3.62 -0.69 7.10
C LEU A 137 -2.29 -1.45 7.21
N GLY A 138 -2.34 -2.77 7.31
CA GLY A 138 -1.18 -3.63 7.22
C GLY A 138 -1.58 -4.99 6.68
N SER A 139 -1.05 -5.37 5.52
CA SER A 139 -1.32 -6.67 4.92
C SER A 139 -0.11 -7.59 5.08
N ASP A 140 -0.29 -8.68 5.84
CA ASP A 140 0.74 -9.68 6.10
C ASP A 140 2.03 -9.12 6.75
N VAL A 141 1.87 -8.21 7.72
CA VAL A 141 2.99 -7.51 8.39
C VAL A 141 3.72 -8.35 9.46
N PHE A 142 3.23 -9.56 9.77
CA PHE A 142 3.77 -10.46 10.80
C PHE A 142 4.44 -11.73 10.22
N PHE A 143 4.93 -11.66 8.99
CA PHE A 143 5.49 -12.82 8.29
C PHE A 143 6.90 -13.23 8.80
N ASP A 144 7.67 -12.30 9.37
CA ASP A 144 9.00 -12.57 9.94
C ASP A 144 8.94 -12.62 11.48
N PRO A 145 9.21 -13.79 12.10
CA PRO A 145 9.29 -13.94 13.55
C PRO A 145 10.29 -12.98 14.21
N LYS A 146 11.35 -12.55 13.51
CA LYS A 146 12.32 -11.58 14.05
C LYS A 146 11.72 -10.18 14.19
N GLY A 147 10.83 -9.79 13.28
CA GLY A 147 10.10 -8.53 13.37
C GLY A 147 9.11 -8.50 14.54
N MET A 148 8.54 -9.66 14.89
CA MET A 148 7.64 -9.80 16.05
C MET A 148 8.33 -9.69 17.41
N LEU A 149 9.62 -10.01 17.50
CA LEU A 149 10.38 -9.95 18.76
C LEU A 149 10.78 -8.51 19.17
N ASN A 150 10.58 -7.53 18.29
CA ASN A 150 10.93 -6.12 18.51
C ASN A 150 9.71 -5.22 18.79
N LEU A 151 8.53 -5.81 19.02
CA LEU A 151 7.31 -5.14 19.50
C LEU A 151 7.20 -5.24 21.02
#